data_AF-A0A1J5LD65-F1
#
_entry.id   AF-A0A1J5LD65-F1
#
_cell.length_a   1.000
_cell.length_b   1.000
_cell.length_c   1.000
_cell.angle_alpha   90.00
_cell.angle_beta   90.00
_cell.angle_gamma   90.00
#
_symmetry.space_group_name_H-M   'P 1'
#
loop_
_entity.id
_entity.type
_entity.pdbx_description
1 polymer ?
#
loop_
_entity_poly.entity_id
_entity_poly.type
_entity_poly.pdbx_seq_one_letter_code
_entity_poly.pdbx_strand_id
1 'polypeptide(L)'
;MGEFSVEGTELKKLVKIAKKRPLAFAVAPGSDGDSFFFALHKKLAPEVVARGVKKESGINKIAYGLCSVESKDMVLTCQRELPALAKRLKKWLKKQKAPYNVKILDENGNVIDSDIEDLPDDAFYDDDPDGDLGEDGGNEAPDPVAGALHQRILSLVPEIRQLTGPERTKLQAAAKAALDKNGAGDTDAAAKLVAAIEAGLQKNRNVSPQASGDQNGQSATALAEKLKDLRPLCQSAQPPANEKLMKAWGMAAEKLRGKDLAGTEATIKAIETALAGQTAIDPLQKQWETLWGRLSPVLLKALNADVPDAQRLRAAMQMADETASVGEYKKAIAIANRLEEALKKSLQKHKAQDSSPESQLVDFTKTRLLWSRARTLLKAEMTKLGQEIVSACDGDDFEGIEQAVGDLHSYLAPIDETLEDALDDLIQEADPLKRGPLRQKCRNAISTYMAELNSGIFAIIDEGNGFVSGLKIRKVAVAALEAVAKELDKEKEPVT
;
A
#
# COMPACT_ATOMS: atom_id res chain seq x y z
N MET A 1 16.28 31.10 -5.35
CA MET A 1 15.13 30.30 -4.87
C MET A 1 15.73 29.03 -4.29
N GLY A 2 15.33 28.64 -3.09
CA GLY A 2 15.85 27.39 -2.54
C GLY A 2 15.26 26.19 -3.27
N GLU A 3 15.79 25.03 -2.96
CA GLU A 3 15.63 23.79 -3.75
C GLU A 3 14.18 23.30 -3.80
N PHE A 4 13.30 23.74 -2.88
CA PHE A 4 11.96 23.20 -2.73
C PHE A 4 10.81 24.20 -2.88
N SER A 5 11.03 25.51 -2.78
CA SER A 5 9.94 26.50 -2.91
C SER A 5 9.53 26.69 -4.37
N VAL A 6 8.26 26.44 -4.70
CA VAL A 6 7.75 26.56 -6.08
C VAL A 6 6.78 27.74 -6.20
N GLU A 7 7.08 28.69 -7.08
CA GLU A 7 6.28 29.90 -7.29
C GLU A 7 6.14 30.22 -8.79
N GLY A 8 5.17 31.07 -9.14
CA GLY A 8 5.00 31.60 -10.49
C GLY A 8 4.97 30.55 -11.62
N THR A 9 5.87 30.69 -12.60
CA THR A 9 5.91 29.84 -13.81
C THR A 9 6.32 28.39 -13.52
N GLU A 10 7.13 28.15 -12.48
CA GLU A 10 7.53 26.80 -12.07
C GLU A 10 6.37 26.04 -11.44
N LEU A 11 5.57 26.72 -10.61
CA LEU A 11 4.33 26.18 -10.07
C LEU A 11 3.38 25.75 -11.19
N LYS A 12 3.16 26.60 -12.21
CA LYS A 12 2.30 26.25 -13.36
C LYS A 12 2.79 25.00 -14.10
N LYS A 13 4.10 24.84 -14.29
CA LYS A 13 4.69 23.64 -14.92
C LYS A 13 4.44 22.37 -14.08
N LEU A 14 4.66 22.44 -12.78
CA LEU A 14 4.46 21.30 -11.88
C LEU A 14 2.97 20.95 -11.73
N VAL A 15 2.08 21.94 -11.74
CA VAL A 15 0.63 21.73 -11.79
C VAL A 15 0.18 21.07 -13.10
N LYS A 16 0.73 21.48 -14.26
CA LYS A 16 0.48 20.79 -15.55
C LYS A 16 0.89 19.30 -15.48
N ILE A 17 1.90 18.94 -14.69
CA ILE A 17 2.30 17.54 -14.44
C ILE A 17 1.35 16.86 -13.43
N ALA A 18 0.93 17.57 -12.38
CA ALA A 18 -0.02 17.07 -11.36
C ALA A 18 -1.40 16.71 -11.96
N LYS A 19 -1.77 17.27 -13.11
CA LYS A 19 -2.93 16.87 -13.92
C LYS A 19 -2.80 15.48 -14.55
N LYS A 20 -1.57 15.01 -14.77
CA LYS A 20 -1.29 13.73 -15.43
C LYS A 20 -0.94 12.61 -14.44
N ARG A 21 -0.37 12.96 -13.28
CA ARG A 21 0.03 12.01 -12.23
C ARG A 21 0.17 12.71 -10.87
N PRO A 22 -0.04 12.01 -9.74
CA PRO A 22 0.19 12.59 -8.41
C PRO A 22 1.65 12.99 -8.20
N LEU A 23 1.86 14.15 -7.56
CA LEU A 23 3.18 14.66 -7.16
C LEU A 23 3.29 14.74 -5.64
N ALA A 24 4.51 14.58 -5.10
CA ALA A 24 4.72 14.82 -3.69
C ALA A 24 4.62 16.33 -3.39
N PHE A 25 3.93 16.69 -2.31
CA PHE A 25 3.85 18.08 -1.87
C PHE A 25 4.27 18.23 -0.41
N ALA A 26 4.69 19.44 -0.06
CA ALA A 26 4.77 19.90 1.32
C ALA A 26 4.35 21.37 1.41
N VAL A 27 3.67 21.71 2.50
CA VAL A 27 3.21 23.07 2.80
C VAL A 27 3.64 23.46 4.20
N ALA A 28 4.33 24.59 4.32
CA ALA A 28 4.70 25.18 5.60
C ALA A 28 4.11 26.60 5.70
N PRO A 29 2.92 26.74 6.31
CA PRO A 29 2.31 28.03 6.53
C PRO A 29 2.97 28.74 7.73
N GLY A 30 3.40 29.98 7.55
CA GLY A 30 3.95 30.78 8.63
C GLY A 30 2.91 31.29 9.62
N SER A 31 3.39 31.81 10.74
CA SER A 31 2.57 32.30 11.86
C SER A 31 2.03 33.72 11.65
N ASP A 32 2.62 34.49 10.73
CA ASP A 32 2.24 35.86 10.38
C ASP A 32 1.05 35.94 9.39
N GLY A 33 0.58 34.80 8.89
CA GLY A 33 -0.56 34.72 7.97
C GLY A 33 -0.26 35.08 6.52
N ASP A 34 0.93 35.62 6.24
CA ASP A 34 1.38 36.01 4.90
C ASP A 34 2.55 35.17 4.37
N SER A 35 3.45 34.69 5.23
CA SER A 35 4.49 33.74 4.81
C SER A 35 3.89 32.36 4.59
N PHE A 36 4.12 31.80 3.41
CA PHE A 36 3.52 30.53 3.00
C PHE A 36 4.44 29.83 2.01
N PHE A 37 5.05 28.74 2.47
CA PHE A 37 5.93 27.91 1.64
C PHE A 37 5.15 26.74 1.06
N PHE A 38 5.21 26.59 -0.25
CA PHE A 38 4.61 25.48 -0.97
C PHE A 38 5.65 24.81 -1.86
N ALA A 39 5.71 23.49 -1.80
CA ALA A 39 6.65 22.66 -2.55
C ALA A 39 5.90 21.57 -3.32
N LEU A 40 6.30 21.33 -4.57
CA LEU A 40 5.87 20.20 -5.38
C LEU A 40 7.09 19.50 -5.97
N HIS A 41 7.16 18.17 -5.86
CA HIS A 41 8.29 17.42 -6.37
C HIS A 41 7.88 16.18 -7.17
N LYS A 42 8.58 15.97 -8.30
CA LYS A 42 8.25 14.96 -9.32
C LYS A 42 8.73 13.54 -9.06
N LYS A 43 9.63 13.36 -8.08
CA LYS A 43 10.40 12.11 -7.88
C LYS A 43 10.66 11.74 -6.41
N LEU A 44 10.54 12.69 -5.48
CA LEU A 44 10.92 12.45 -4.09
C LEU A 44 9.68 12.04 -3.30
N ALA A 45 9.88 11.26 -2.25
CA ALA A 45 8.81 10.90 -1.33
C ALA A 45 8.32 12.16 -0.55
N PRO A 46 7.03 12.25 -0.19
CA PRO A 46 6.46 13.39 0.54
C PRO A 46 7.22 13.78 1.80
N GLU A 47 7.70 12.80 2.56
CA GLU A 47 8.46 13.01 3.80
C GLU A 47 9.82 13.68 3.55
N VAL A 48 10.47 13.35 2.43
CA VAL A 48 11.76 13.95 2.05
C VAL A 48 11.55 15.40 1.64
N VAL A 49 10.48 15.67 0.88
CA VAL A 49 10.08 17.05 0.50
C VAL A 49 9.74 17.86 1.75
N ALA A 50 9.00 17.29 2.71
CA ALA A 50 8.66 17.96 3.96
C ALA A 50 9.89 18.31 4.82
N ARG A 51 10.89 17.43 4.89
CA ARG A 51 12.16 17.71 5.58
C ARG A 51 12.94 18.83 4.89
N GLY A 52 12.94 18.87 3.55
CA GLY A 52 13.53 19.96 2.77
C GLY A 52 12.87 21.30 3.07
N VAL A 53 11.53 21.34 2.97
CA VAL A 53 10.74 22.53 3.30
C VAL A 53 10.94 22.99 4.75
N LYS A 54 11.04 22.06 5.71
CA LYS A 54 11.31 22.39 7.13
C LYS A 54 12.65 23.13 7.30
N LYS A 55 13.69 22.62 6.64
CA LYS A 55 15.04 23.20 6.72
C LYS A 55 15.12 24.56 6.03
N GLU A 56 14.43 24.71 4.91
CA GLU A 56 14.47 25.93 4.09
C GLU A 56 13.59 27.05 4.65
N SER A 57 12.38 26.70 5.12
CA SER A 57 11.43 27.69 5.68
C SER A 57 11.67 28.00 7.16
N GLY A 58 12.35 27.12 7.90
CA GLY A 58 12.47 27.19 9.35
C GLY A 58 11.17 26.93 10.13
N ILE A 59 10.07 26.61 9.44
CA ILE A 59 8.75 26.42 10.04
C ILE A 59 8.55 24.96 10.46
N ASN A 60 8.19 24.73 11.72
CA ASN A 60 7.99 23.38 12.27
C ASN A 60 6.60 22.77 11.97
N LYS A 61 5.60 23.60 11.65
CA LYS A 61 4.23 23.15 11.32
C LYS A 61 4.13 22.93 9.81
N ILE A 62 4.11 21.67 9.39
CA ILE A 62 4.14 21.29 7.98
C ILE A 62 3.06 20.25 7.69
N ALA A 63 2.32 20.46 6.61
CA ALA A 63 1.47 19.45 5.99
C ALA A 63 2.21 18.84 4.78
N TYR A 64 2.04 17.54 4.53
CA TYR A 64 2.66 16.88 3.38
C TYR A 64 1.86 15.67 2.91
N GLY A 65 2.09 15.27 1.67
CA GLY A 65 1.42 14.13 1.06
C GLY A 65 1.50 14.14 -0.47
N LEU A 66 0.43 13.73 -1.14
CA LEU A 66 0.33 13.69 -2.60
C LEU A 66 -0.66 14.73 -3.13
N CYS A 67 -0.29 15.40 -4.22
CA CYS A 67 -1.08 16.44 -4.89
C CYS A 67 -1.43 15.97 -6.31
N SER A 68 -2.71 15.99 -6.64
CA SER A 68 -3.25 15.80 -7.99
C SER A 68 -4.13 16.99 -8.38
N VAL A 69 -4.33 17.19 -9.69
CA VAL A 69 -5.20 18.26 -10.19
C VAL A 69 -6.23 17.69 -11.15
N GLU A 70 -7.50 17.87 -10.83
CA GLU A 70 -8.65 17.39 -11.59
C GLU A 70 -9.45 18.60 -12.10
N SER A 71 -9.35 18.89 -13.41
CA SER A 71 -9.93 20.08 -14.03
C SER A 71 -9.56 21.40 -13.31
N LYS A 72 -10.42 21.87 -12.42
CA LYS A 72 -10.31 23.14 -11.67
C LYS A 72 -9.97 22.91 -10.17
N ASP A 73 -9.90 21.66 -9.74
CA ASP A 73 -9.69 21.28 -8.34
C ASP A 73 -8.27 20.75 -8.12
N MET A 74 -7.54 21.35 -7.19
CA MET A 74 -6.27 20.86 -6.65
C MET A 74 -6.57 20.00 -5.42
N VAL A 75 -6.34 18.70 -5.55
CA VAL A 75 -6.62 17.68 -4.54
C VAL A 75 -5.33 17.29 -3.83
N LEU A 76 -5.29 17.48 -2.51
CA LEU A 76 -4.14 17.15 -1.66
C LEU A 76 -4.51 16.02 -0.69
N THR A 77 -3.97 14.83 -0.91
CA THR A 77 -4.07 13.69 0.00
C THR A 77 -2.97 13.80 1.05
N CYS A 78 -3.35 14.16 2.28
CA CYS A 78 -2.44 14.41 3.39
C CYS A 78 -2.06 13.13 4.12
N GLN A 79 -0.75 12.92 4.30
CA GLN A 79 -0.19 12.00 5.30
C GLN A 79 -0.03 12.70 6.65
N ARG A 80 0.22 14.01 6.60
CA ARG A 80 0.16 14.90 7.75
C ARG A 80 -0.60 16.15 7.37
N GLU A 81 -1.66 16.44 8.10
CA GLU A 81 -2.56 17.57 7.85
C GLU A 81 -2.29 18.76 8.78
N LEU A 82 -2.80 19.92 8.37
CA LEU A 82 -2.86 21.12 9.20
C LEU A 82 -4.27 21.72 9.09
N PRO A 83 -4.81 22.31 10.19
CA PRO A 83 -6.13 22.91 10.16
C PRO A 83 -6.17 24.14 9.25
N ALA A 84 -7.31 24.36 8.60
CA ALA A 84 -7.59 25.48 7.70
C ALA A 84 -6.59 25.62 6.53
N LEU A 85 -6.06 24.50 6.05
CA LEU A 85 -5.08 24.48 4.96
C LEU A 85 -5.71 24.86 3.62
N ALA A 86 -6.97 24.44 3.34
CA ALA A 86 -7.61 24.67 2.05
C ALA A 86 -7.72 26.16 1.72
N LYS A 87 -8.25 26.94 2.67
CA LYS A 87 -8.45 28.39 2.53
C LYS A 87 -7.13 29.15 2.39
N ARG A 88 -6.11 28.76 3.15
CA ARG A 88 -4.79 29.41 3.13
C ARG A 88 -4.05 29.12 1.83
N LEU A 89 -4.08 27.88 1.35
CA LEU A 89 -3.49 27.50 0.07
C LEU A 89 -4.20 28.16 -1.10
N LYS A 90 -5.55 28.20 -1.11
CA LYS A 90 -6.31 28.89 -2.16
C LYS A 90 -6.00 30.39 -2.23
N LYS A 91 -5.90 31.06 -1.08
CA LYS A 91 -5.50 32.48 -1.01
C LYS A 91 -4.10 32.69 -1.61
N TRP A 92 -3.16 31.80 -1.31
CA TRP A 92 -1.80 31.87 -1.85
C TRP A 92 -1.76 31.56 -3.36
N LEU A 93 -2.48 30.55 -3.83
CA LEU A 93 -2.61 30.20 -5.25
C LEU A 93 -3.21 31.35 -6.10
N LYS A 94 -4.18 32.09 -5.55
CA LYS A 94 -4.70 33.32 -6.17
C LYS A 94 -3.61 34.39 -6.32
N LYS A 95 -2.76 34.61 -5.30
CA LYS A 95 -1.60 35.53 -5.39
C LYS A 95 -0.61 35.10 -6.48
N GLN A 96 -0.48 33.78 -6.72
CA GLN A 96 0.40 33.19 -7.73
C GLN A 96 -0.23 33.11 -9.14
N LYS A 97 -1.39 33.75 -9.38
CA LYS A 97 -2.14 33.69 -10.65
C LYS A 97 -2.45 32.25 -11.11
N ALA A 98 -2.74 31.36 -10.15
CA ALA A 98 -3.12 29.98 -10.38
C ALA A 98 -4.40 29.63 -9.60
N PRO A 99 -5.56 30.22 -9.95
CA PRO A 99 -6.78 30.06 -9.16
C PRO A 99 -7.36 28.66 -9.33
N TYR A 100 -6.98 27.75 -8.44
CA TYR A 100 -7.60 26.42 -8.30
C TYR A 100 -8.49 26.38 -7.06
N ASN A 101 -9.55 25.60 -7.13
CA ASN A 101 -10.25 25.14 -5.93
C ASN A 101 -9.34 24.19 -5.17
N VAL A 102 -9.43 24.16 -3.84
CA VAL A 102 -8.54 23.32 -3.02
C VAL A 102 -9.37 22.32 -2.23
N LYS A 103 -9.00 21.05 -2.33
CA LYS A 103 -9.63 19.94 -1.60
C LYS A 103 -8.56 19.15 -0.87
N ILE A 104 -8.70 19.01 0.44
CA ILE A 104 -7.79 18.24 1.29
C ILE A 104 -8.48 16.92 1.64
N LEU A 105 -7.77 15.81 1.40
CA LEU A 105 -8.19 14.46 1.73
C LEU A 105 -7.29 13.87 2.82
N ASP A 106 -7.82 12.97 3.64
CA ASP A 106 -7.02 12.11 4.53
C ASP A 106 -6.36 10.95 3.75
N GLU A 107 -5.55 10.13 4.42
CA GLU A 107 -4.90 8.94 3.83
C GLU A 107 -5.90 7.90 3.28
N ASN A 108 -7.16 7.94 3.72
CA ASN A 108 -8.24 7.04 3.29
C ASN A 108 -9.08 7.62 2.14
N GLY A 109 -8.76 8.84 1.67
CA GLY A 109 -9.49 9.52 0.59
C GLY A 109 -10.75 10.26 1.04
N ASN A 110 -11.00 10.41 2.34
CA ASN A 110 -12.12 11.20 2.87
C ASN A 110 -11.78 12.69 2.84
N VAL A 111 -12.77 13.54 2.59
CA VAL A 111 -12.59 15.00 2.55
C VAL A 111 -12.53 15.55 3.97
N ILE A 112 -11.40 16.19 4.32
CA ILE A 112 -11.15 16.77 5.64
C ILE A 112 -11.26 18.30 5.65
N ASP A 113 -10.93 18.96 4.54
CA ASP A 113 -11.07 20.42 4.38
C ASP A 113 -11.28 20.75 2.90
N SER A 114 -12.13 21.72 2.57
CA SER A 114 -12.32 22.14 1.17
C SER A 114 -12.72 23.60 1.03
N ASP A 115 -12.22 24.23 -0.02
CA ASP A 115 -12.53 25.60 -0.40
C ASP A 115 -12.78 25.65 -1.92
N ILE A 116 -14.06 25.51 -2.29
CA ILE A 116 -14.54 25.39 -3.67
C ILE A 116 -15.41 26.63 -3.99
N GLU A 117 -15.06 27.35 -5.05
CA GLU A 117 -15.81 28.48 -5.62
C GLU A 117 -16.07 28.22 -7.10
N ASP A 118 -17.12 28.83 -7.66
CA ASP A 118 -17.40 28.78 -9.09
C ASP A 118 -16.41 29.69 -9.84
N LEU A 119 -15.40 29.07 -10.47
CA LEU A 119 -14.32 29.78 -11.16
C LEU A 119 -14.68 29.97 -12.64
N PRO A 120 -14.67 31.20 -13.19
CA PRO A 120 -14.98 31.46 -14.60
C PRO A 120 -14.02 30.67 -15.51
N ASP A 121 -14.52 30.20 -16.66
CA ASP A 121 -13.73 29.39 -17.62
C ASP A 121 -12.49 30.13 -18.13
N ASP A 122 -12.54 31.46 -18.08
CA ASP A 122 -11.51 32.41 -18.51
C ASP A 122 -10.36 32.62 -17.48
N ALA A 123 -10.41 31.99 -16.30
CA ALA A 123 -9.41 32.20 -15.25
C ALA A 123 -8.01 31.59 -15.53
N PHE A 124 -7.84 30.94 -16.68
CA PHE A 124 -6.64 30.20 -17.07
C PHE A 124 -5.95 30.75 -18.34
N TYR A 125 -6.13 32.02 -18.69
CA TYR A 125 -5.39 32.61 -19.83
C TYR A 125 -3.88 32.45 -19.64
N ASP A 126 -3.30 31.57 -20.46
CA ASP A 126 -1.87 31.45 -20.72
C ASP A 126 -1.44 32.76 -21.43
N ASP A 127 -0.50 33.46 -20.81
CA ASP A 127 0.34 34.44 -21.49
C ASP A 127 1.54 33.63 -22.02
N ASP A 128 1.39 33.07 -23.21
CA ASP A 128 2.50 32.64 -24.06
C ASP A 128 2.29 33.33 -25.43
N PRO A 129 3.20 34.23 -25.85
CA PRO A 129 3.17 34.84 -27.17
C PRO A 129 3.81 33.88 -28.16
N ASP A 130 3.00 33.19 -28.96
CA ASP A 130 3.27 32.73 -30.33
C ASP A 130 2.30 31.59 -30.68
N GLY A 131 1.43 31.84 -31.65
CA GLY A 131 0.48 30.84 -32.14
C GLY A 131 -0.71 31.44 -32.87
N ASP A 132 -0.41 32.27 -33.87
CA ASP A 132 -1.29 32.71 -34.95
C ASP A 132 -2.17 31.57 -35.52
N LEU A 133 -3.47 31.83 -35.67
CA LEU A 133 -4.24 31.75 -36.93
C LEU A 133 -5.75 31.79 -36.65
N GLY A 134 -6.40 32.90 -37.03
CA GLY A 134 -7.82 32.93 -37.36
C GLY A 134 -8.59 34.21 -37.01
N GLU A 135 -8.34 35.31 -37.72
CA GLU A 135 -9.35 36.37 -38.00
C GLU A 135 -10.61 35.72 -38.64
N ASP A 136 -11.83 36.27 -38.67
CA ASP A 136 -12.26 37.65 -38.86
C ASP A 136 -13.80 37.74 -38.67
N GLY A 137 -14.29 38.96 -38.44
CA GLY A 137 -15.63 39.43 -38.84
C GLY A 137 -16.84 38.98 -38.00
N GLY A 138 -17.84 39.81 -37.70
CA GLY A 138 -18.16 41.14 -38.17
C GLY A 138 -19.52 41.50 -37.56
N ASN A 139 -19.69 42.75 -37.20
CA ASN A 139 -20.91 43.30 -36.66
C ASN A 139 -21.90 43.53 -37.82
N GLU A 140 -22.75 42.56 -38.14
CA GLU A 140 -23.94 42.74 -38.97
C GLU A 140 -25.20 42.44 -38.17
N ALA A 141 -26.23 43.28 -38.35
CA ALA A 141 -27.51 43.16 -37.66
C ALA A 141 -28.10 41.74 -37.86
N PRO A 142 -28.66 41.12 -36.82
CA PRO A 142 -29.03 39.71 -36.89
C PRO A 142 -30.10 39.47 -37.96
N ASP A 143 -29.79 38.59 -38.91
CA ASP A 143 -30.75 38.02 -39.83
C ASP A 143 -31.99 37.55 -39.03
N PRO A 144 -33.20 38.05 -39.33
CA PRO A 144 -34.41 37.72 -38.58
C PRO A 144 -34.70 36.21 -38.56
N VAL A 145 -34.25 35.45 -39.56
CA VAL A 145 -34.37 33.99 -39.61
C VAL A 145 -33.40 33.32 -38.63
N ALA A 146 -32.13 33.77 -38.60
CA ALA A 146 -31.14 33.28 -37.66
C ALA A 146 -31.50 33.63 -36.20
N GLY A 147 -32.06 34.82 -35.97
CA GLY A 147 -32.57 35.23 -34.66
C GLY A 147 -33.74 34.37 -34.18
N ALA A 148 -34.70 34.07 -35.06
CA ALA A 148 -35.84 33.20 -34.74
C ALA A 148 -35.40 31.75 -34.45
N LEU A 149 -34.45 31.21 -35.22
CA LEU A 149 -33.88 29.87 -34.98
C LEU A 149 -33.11 29.81 -33.66
N HIS A 150 -32.33 30.84 -33.33
CA HIS A 150 -31.60 30.90 -32.06
C HIS A 150 -32.55 30.86 -30.85
N GLN A 151 -33.62 31.67 -30.87
CA GLN A 151 -34.64 31.66 -29.81
C GLN A 151 -35.36 30.32 -29.72
N ARG A 152 -35.64 29.70 -30.87
CA ARG A 152 -36.31 28.40 -30.92
C ARG A 152 -35.44 27.29 -30.33
N ILE A 153 -34.14 27.26 -30.63
CA ILE A 153 -33.20 26.31 -30.01
C ILE A 153 -33.15 26.51 -28.49
N LEU A 154 -33.03 27.75 -28.01
CA LEU A 154 -33.00 28.05 -26.58
C LEU A 154 -34.30 27.64 -25.86
N SER A 155 -35.45 27.74 -26.51
CA SER A 155 -36.73 27.29 -25.94
C SER A 155 -36.82 25.77 -25.74
N LEU A 156 -36.09 24.97 -26.54
CA LEU A 156 -36.06 23.51 -26.45
C LEU A 156 -35.02 22.99 -25.45
N VAL A 157 -34.01 23.80 -25.10
CA VAL A 157 -32.95 23.44 -24.13
C VAL A 157 -33.51 23.05 -22.76
N PRO A 158 -34.49 23.76 -22.16
CA PRO A 158 -35.13 23.32 -20.91
C PRO A 158 -35.77 21.94 -21.01
N GLU A 159 -36.41 21.62 -22.12
CA GLU A 159 -37.04 20.30 -22.32
C GLU A 159 -35.99 19.19 -22.49
N ILE A 160 -34.92 19.46 -23.23
CA ILE A 160 -33.79 18.54 -23.36
C ILE A 160 -33.13 18.30 -21.99
N ARG A 161 -33.00 19.35 -21.15
CA ARG A 161 -32.45 19.23 -19.80
C ARG A 161 -33.30 18.36 -18.87
N GLN A 162 -34.60 18.23 -19.14
CA GLN A 162 -35.50 17.35 -18.38
C GLN A 162 -35.38 15.88 -18.80
N LEU A 163 -34.76 15.58 -19.95
CA LEU A 163 -34.45 14.22 -20.36
C LEU A 163 -33.24 13.66 -19.60
N THR A 164 -33.14 12.34 -19.54
CA THR A 164 -32.00 11.64 -18.92
C THR A 164 -31.47 10.53 -19.82
N GLY A 165 -30.21 10.14 -19.64
CA GLY A 165 -29.58 9.04 -20.39
C GLY A 165 -29.06 9.42 -21.79
N PRO A 166 -28.79 8.44 -22.68
CA PRO A 166 -28.11 8.67 -23.96
C PRO A 166 -28.90 9.56 -24.92
N GLU A 167 -30.23 9.60 -24.81
CA GLU A 167 -31.07 10.51 -25.61
C GLU A 167 -30.89 11.97 -25.21
N ARG A 168 -30.71 12.28 -23.91
CA ARG A 168 -30.36 13.63 -23.45
C ARG A 168 -29.03 14.06 -24.06
N THR A 169 -28.00 13.23 -23.97
CA THR A 169 -26.67 13.57 -24.50
C THR A 169 -26.71 13.77 -26.01
N LYS A 170 -27.47 12.94 -26.73
CA LYS A 170 -27.67 13.07 -28.18
C LYS A 170 -28.41 14.35 -28.56
N LEU A 171 -29.51 14.68 -27.87
CA LEU A 171 -30.30 15.89 -28.15
C LEU A 171 -29.60 17.16 -27.69
N GLN A 172 -28.80 17.10 -26.61
CA GLN A 172 -27.96 18.20 -26.16
C GLN A 172 -26.81 18.48 -27.15
N ALA A 173 -26.19 17.43 -27.71
CA ALA A 173 -25.19 17.58 -28.77
C ALA A 173 -25.81 18.15 -30.06
N ALA A 174 -27.02 17.70 -30.43
CA ALA A 174 -27.75 18.23 -31.58
C ALA A 174 -28.13 19.71 -31.38
N ALA A 175 -28.54 20.12 -30.18
CA ALA A 175 -28.84 21.52 -29.87
C ALA A 175 -27.59 22.41 -29.94
N LYS A 176 -26.44 21.91 -29.45
CA LYS A 176 -25.16 22.60 -29.61
C LYS A 176 -24.78 22.74 -31.09
N ALA A 177 -24.85 21.67 -31.86
CA ALA A 177 -24.56 21.70 -33.29
C ALA A 177 -25.50 22.63 -34.08
N ALA A 178 -26.77 22.74 -33.67
CA ALA A 178 -27.72 23.67 -34.26
C ALA A 178 -27.36 25.13 -33.99
N LEU A 179 -26.89 25.46 -32.77
CA LEU A 179 -26.40 26.80 -32.42
C LEU A 179 -25.13 27.15 -33.20
N ASP A 180 -24.18 26.22 -33.29
CA ASP A 180 -22.93 26.41 -34.03
C ASP A 180 -23.18 26.64 -35.53
N LYS A 181 -24.11 25.89 -36.14
CA LYS A 181 -24.51 26.06 -37.55
C LYS A 181 -25.27 27.35 -37.80
N ASN A 182 -26.14 27.74 -36.89
CA ASN A 182 -26.88 29.00 -36.98
C ASN A 182 -25.96 30.22 -36.81
N GLY A 183 -24.94 30.13 -35.93
CA GLY A 183 -23.91 31.16 -35.78
C GLY A 183 -22.98 31.29 -36.99
N ALA A 184 -22.81 30.21 -37.75
CA ALA A 184 -22.08 30.19 -39.01
C ALA A 184 -22.91 30.61 -40.25
N GLY A 185 -24.17 31.04 -40.07
CA GLY A 185 -25.06 31.45 -41.17
C GLY A 185 -25.71 30.30 -41.96
N ASP A 186 -25.50 29.05 -41.56
CA ASP A 186 -26.11 27.86 -42.19
C ASP A 186 -27.47 27.56 -41.54
N THR A 187 -28.45 28.43 -41.81
CA THR A 187 -29.79 28.39 -41.22
C THR A 187 -30.58 27.14 -41.64
N ASP A 188 -30.31 26.59 -42.82
CA ASP A 188 -30.96 25.37 -43.32
C ASP A 188 -30.49 24.11 -42.58
N ALA A 189 -29.19 23.98 -42.32
CA ALA A 189 -28.68 22.88 -41.51
C ALA A 189 -29.13 23.00 -40.05
N ALA A 190 -29.15 24.22 -39.50
CA ALA A 190 -29.66 24.49 -38.17
C ALA A 190 -31.15 24.12 -38.04
N ALA A 191 -31.98 24.51 -39.02
CA ALA A 191 -33.41 24.18 -39.03
C ALA A 191 -33.67 22.67 -39.08
N LYS A 192 -32.89 21.90 -39.85
CA LYS A 192 -32.98 20.43 -39.87
C LYS A 192 -32.65 19.79 -38.52
N LEU A 193 -31.63 20.31 -37.83
CA LEU A 193 -31.27 19.85 -36.48
C LEU A 193 -32.35 20.20 -35.46
N VAL A 194 -32.96 21.38 -35.55
CA VAL A 194 -34.10 21.78 -34.70
C VAL A 194 -35.29 20.84 -34.91
N ALA A 195 -35.66 20.53 -36.16
CA ALA A 195 -36.74 19.59 -36.44
C ALA A 195 -36.47 18.17 -35.89
N ALA A 196 -35.21 17.71 -35.96
CA ALA A 196 -34.80 16.43 -35.39
C ALA A 196 -34.87 16.43 -33.84
N ILE A 197 -34.58 17.56 -33.21
CA ILE A 197 -34.71 17.74 -31.76
C ILE A 197 -36.19 17.69 -31.34
N GLU A 198 -37.05 18.45 -32.01
CA GLU A 198 -38.50 18.49 -31.74
C GLU A 198 -39.14 17.10 -31.91
N ALA A 199 -38.76 16.36 -32.98
CA ALA A 199 -39.24 14.99 -33.18
C ALA A 199 -38.76 14.02 -32.09
N GLY A 200 -37.51 14.17 -31.62
CA GLY A 200 -36.97 13.39 -30.51
C GLY A 200 -37.70 13.64 -29.19
N LEU A 201 -38.03 14.91 -28.90
CA LEU A 201 -38.80 15.29 -27.72
C LEU A 201 -40.25 14.78 -27.78
N GLN A 202 -40.89 14.85 -28.95
CA GLN A 202 -42.26 14.37 -29.14
C GLN A 202 -42.38 12.85 -28.99
N LYS A 203 -41.38 12.09 -29.45
CA LYS A 203 -41.31 10.64 -29.26
C LYS A 203 -41.24 10.27 -27.77
N ASN A 204 -40.60 11.11 -26.95
CA ASN A 204 -40.49 10.90 -25.51
C ASN A 204 -41.81 11.24 -24.78
N ARG A 205 -42.59 12.22 -25.27
CA ARG A 205 -43.91 12.56 -24.74
C ARG A 205 -44.97 11.45 -24.93
N ASN A 206 -44.88 10.66 -26.01
CA ASN A 206 -45.86 9.62 -26.35
C ASN A 206 -45.69 8.27 -25.59
N VAL A 207 -44.71 8.13 -24.69
CA VAL A 207 -44.47 6.89 -23.92
C VAL A 207 -45.23 6.85 -22.58
N SER A 208 -46.09 7.84 -22.29
CA SER A 208 -46.93 7.84 -21.08
C SER A 208 -48.43 7.67 -21.39
N PRO A 209 -49.09 6.59 -20.92
CA PRO A 209 -50.54 6.58 -20.65
C PRO A 209 -50.83 6.72 -19.14
N GLN A 210 -51.86 7.51 -18.82
CA GLN A 210 -52.40 7.73 -17.47
C GLN A 210 -53.01 6.47 -16.82
N ALA A 211 -52.73 6.25 -15.53
CA ALA A 211 -53.71 5.82 -14.51
C ALA A 211 -53.17 6.05 -13.07
N SER A 212 -53.73 7.09 -12.43
CA SER A 212 -54.12 7.28 -11.01
C SER A 212 -53.39 6.60 -9.83
N GLY A 213 -52.96 7.45 -8.87
CA GLY A 213 -53.19 7.24 -7.43
C GLY A 213 -52.02 6.77 -6.57
N ASP A 214 -51.31 7.71 -5.92
CA ASP A 214 -50.59 7.60 -4.64
C ASP A 214 -49.54 6.50 -4.36
N GLN A 215 -49.21 5.58 -5.27
CA GLN A 215 -48.17 4.56 -5.02
C GLN A 215 -46.75 4.89 -5.51
N ASN A 216 -46.58 5.97 -6.31
CA ASN A 216 -45.30 6.26 -6.98
C ASN A 216 -44.20 6.80 -6.03
N GLY A 217 -44.58 7.49 -4.95
CA GLY A 217 -43.64 7.97 -3.94
C GLY A 217 -43.04 6.84 -3.10
N GLN A 218 -43.82 5.79 -2.83
CA GLN A 218 -43.40 4.59 -2.10
C GLN A 218 -42.56 3.64 -2.95
N SER A 219 -42.85 3.50 -4.25
CA SER A 219 -42.08 2.59 -5.14
C SER A 219 -40.68 3.14 -5.46
N ALA A 220 -40.54 4.45 -5.71
CA ALA A 220 -39.23 5.06 -5.97
C ALA A 220 -38.33 5.08 -4.72
N THR A 221 -38.91 5.32 -3.53
CA THR A 221 -38.18 5.26 -2.25
C THR A 221 -37.79 3.82 -1.91
N ALA A 222 -38.68 2.84 -2.12
CA ALA A 222 -38.35 1.43 -1.92
C ALA A 222 -37.24 0.92 -2.86
N LEU A 223 -37.24 1.35 -4.13
CA LEU A 223 -36.16 1.03 -5.07
C LEU A 223 -34.84 1.73 -4.70
N ALA A 224 -34.90 2.96 -4.17
CA ALA A 224 -33.73 3.67 -3.65
C ALA A 224 -33.11 2.96 -2.43
N GLU A 225 -33.94 2.47 -1.52
CA GLU A 225 -33.50 1.70 -0.35
C GLU A 225 -32.88 0.36 -0.77
N LYS A 226 -33.57 -0.42 -1.62
CA LYS A 226 -33.00 -1.66 -2.16
C LYS A 226 -31.65 -1.43 -2.85
N LEU A 227 -31.54 -0.37 -3.65
CA LEU A 227 -30.30 -0.06 -4.33
C LEU A 227 -29.20 0.36 -3.35
N LYS A 228 -29.54 1.13 -2.31
CA LYS A 228 -28.61 1.51 -1.24
C LYS A 228 -28.08 0.26 -0.50
N ASP A 229 -28.93 -0.70 -0.22
CA ASP A 229 -28.59 -1.94 0.49
C ASP A 229 -27.74 -2.90 -0.37
N LEU A 230 -27.93 -2.88 -1.70
CA LEU A 230 -27.14 -3.69 -2.62
C LEU A 230 -25.73 -3.14 -2.88
N ARG A 231 -25.49 -1.84 -2.68
CA ARG A 231 -24.17 -1.21 -2.91
C ARG A 231 -23.04 -1.89 -2.14
N PRO A 232 -23.10 -2.07 -0.80
CA PRO A 232 -22.02 -2.73 -0.06
C PRO A 232 -21.81 -4.17 -0.52
N LEU A 233 -22.88 -4.88 -0.89
CA LEU A 233 -22.81 -6.27 -1.37
C LEU A 233 -22.10 -6.37 -2.73
N CYS A 234 -22.39 -5.44 -3.65
CA CYS A 234 -21.66 -5.33 -4.92
C CYS A 234 -20.19 -4.97 -4.73
N GLN A 235 -19.89 -4.14 -3.72
CA GLN A 235 -18.52 -3.71 -3.42
C GLN A 235 -17.69 -4.82 -2.75
N SER A 236 -18.31 -5.67 -1.93
CA SER A 236 -17.66 -6.79 -1.24
C SER A 236 -17.53 -8.06 -2.08
N ALA A 237 -18.06 -8.07 -3.30
CA ALA A 237 -17.91 -9.16 -4.25
C ALA A 237 -16.44 -9.43 -4.61
N GLN A 238 -16.11 -10.66 -4.99
CA GLN A 238 -14.75 -10.99 -5.45
C GLN A 238 -14.45 -10.38 -6.84
N PRO A 239 -13.22 -9.88 -7.10
CA PRO A 239 -12.78 -9.51 -8.44
C PRO A 239 -12.76 -10.71 -9.40
N PRO A 240 -13.07 -10.54 -10.70
CA PRO A 240 -13.46 -9.31 -11.41
C PRO A 240 -14.98 -9.03 -11.38
N ALA A 241 -15.74 -9.76 -10.56
CA ALA A 241 -17.19 -9.68 -10.56
C ALA A 241 -17.71 -8.42 -9.84
N ASN A 242 -16.96 -7.90 -8.87
CA ASN A 242 -17.23 -6.61 -8.23
C ASN A 242 -17.29 -5.43 -9.22
N GLU A 243 -16.39 -5.35 -10.19
CA GLU A 243 -16.36 -4.27 -11.18
C GLU A 243 -17.63 -4.28 -12.04
N LYS A 244 -18.05 -5.47 -12.48
CA LYS A 244 -19.28 -5.65 -13.27
C LYS A 244 -20.53 -5.32 -12.46
N LEU A 245 -20.57 -5.74 -11.19
CA LEU A 245 -21.68 -5.46 -10.28
C LEU A 245 -21.77 -3.98 -9.92
N MET A 246 -20.65 -3.32 -9.65
CA MET A 246 -20.61 -1.88 -9.37
C MET A 246 -21.01 -1.05 -10.59
N LYS A 247 -20.67 -1.50 -11.80
CA LYS A 247 -21.16 -0.89 -13.05
C LYS A 247 -22.67 -1.05 -13.21
N ALA A 248 -23.21 -2.24 -12.96
CA ALA A 248 -24.66 -2.50 -13.00
C ALA A 248 -25.41 -1.69 -11.93
N TRP A 249 -24.85 -1.57 -10.73
CA TRP A 249 -25.36 -0.74 -9.65
C TRP A 249 -25.41 0.75 -10.06
N GLY A 250 -24.34 1.25 -10.69
CA GLY A 250 -24.30 2.61 -11.23
C GLY A 250 -25.37 2.87 -12.29
N MET A 251 -25.62 1.89 -13.17
CA MET A 251 -26.70 1.96 -14.16
C MET A 251 -28.09 1.98 -13.52
N ALA A 252 -28.32 1.17 -12.48
CA ALA A 252 -29.58 1.21 -11.73
C ALA A 252 -29.78 2.56 -11.03
N ALA A 253 -28.72 3.16 -10.48
CA ALA A 253 -28.77 4.47 -9.83
C ALA A 253 -29.06 5.60 -10.83
N GLU A 254 -28.52 5.50 -12.05
CA GLU A 254 -28.79 6.45 -13.13
C GLU A 254 -30.24 6.35 -13.62
N LYS A 255 -30.76 5.12 -13.81
CA LYS A 255 -32.17 4.89 -14.16
C LYS A 255 -33.13 5.38 -13.10
N LEU A 256 -32.80 5.18 -11.81
CA LEU A 256 -33.62 5.65 -10.70
C LEU A 256 -33.67 7.18 -10.65
N ARG A 257 -32.53 7.86 -10.87
CA ARG A 257 -32.48 9.32 -11.01
C ARG A 257 -33.25 9.83 -12.22
N GLY A 258 -33.28 9.05 -13.30
CA GLY A 258 -34.10 9.31 -14.49
C GLY A 258 -35.59 8.96 -14.35
N LYS A 259 -36.04 8.53 -13.15
CA LYS A 259 -37.40 8.07 -12.86
C LYS A 259 -37.85 6.85 -13.70
N ASP A 260 -36.91 6.12 -14.30
CA ASP A 260 -37.17 4.84 -14.96
C ASP A 260 -37.27 3.72 -13.90
N LEU A 261 -38.41 3.64 -13.23
CA LEU A 261 -38.63 2.70 -12.12
C LEU A 261 -38.61 1.24 -12.60
N ALA A 262 -39.21 0.95 -13.75
CA ALA A 262 -39.24 -0.40 -14.33
C ALA A 262 -37.84 -0.87 -14.75
N GLY A 263 -37.04 0.00 -15.39
CA GLY A 263 -35.67 -0.29 -15.74
C GLY A 263 -34.74 -0.38 -14.53
N THR A 264 -35.02 0.39 -13.48
CA THR A 264 -34.31 0.28 -12.19
C THR A 264 -34.56 -1.07 -11.54
N GLU A 265 -35.82 -1.49 -11.41
CA GLU A 265 -36.21 -2.76 -10.82
C GLU A 265 -35.62 -3.97 -11.57
N ALA A 266 -35.67 -3.95 -12.91
CA ALA A 266 -35.05 -4.98 -13.73
C ALA A 266 -33.53 -5.08 -13.52
N THR A 267 -32.86 -3.94 -13.34
CA THR A 267 -31.41 -3.91 -13.10
C THR A 267 -31.07 -4.38 -11.68
N ILE A 268 -31.88 -4.00 -10.68
CA ILE A 268 -31.77 -4.49 -9.29
C ILE A 268 -31.91 -6.01 -9.23
N LYS A 269 -32.92 -6.58 -9.91
CA LYS A 269 -33.13 -8.04 -9.95
C LYS A 269 -31.96 -8.80 -10.60
N ALA A 270 -31.34 -8.22 -11.63
CA ALA A 270 -30.15 -8.78 -12.26
C ALA A 270 -28.94 -8.76 -11.31
N ILE A 271 -28.77 -7.68 -10.52
CA ILE A 271 -27.74 -7.56 -9.49
C ILE A 271 -27.96 -8.61 -8.39
N GLU A 272 -29.17 -8.75 -7.87
CA GLU A 272 -29.54 -9.75 -6.85
C GLU A 272 -29.26 -11.18 -7.32
N THR A 273 -29.60 -11.51 -8.56
CA THR A 273 -29.34 -12.84 -9.16
C THR A 273 -27.84 -13.12 -9.28
N ALA A 274 -27.05 -12.11 -9.68
CA ALA A 274 -25.61 -12.24 -9.80
C ALA A 274 -24.92 -12.35 -8.42
N LEU A 275 -25.41 -11.65 -7.40
CA LEU A 275 -24.95 -11.77 -6.01
C LEU A 275 -25.31 -13.12 -5.39
N ALA A 276 -26.50 -13.67 -5.69
CA ALA A 276 -26.87 -15.02 -5.28
C ALA A 276 -25.96 -16.10 -5.90
N GLY A 277 -25.43 -15.85 -7.10
CA GLY A 277 -24.41 -16.69 -7.73
C GLY A 277 -23.02 -16.62 -7.08
N GLN A 278 -22.72 -15.59 -6.28
CA GLN A 278 -21.43 -15.39 -5.60
C GLN A 278 -21.38 -15.92 -4.17
N THR A 279 -22.53 -16.26 -3.59
CA THR A 279 -22.63 -16.72 -2.19
C THR A 279 -22.53 -18.24 -2.04
N ALA A 280 -22.32 -18.98 -3.14
CA ALA A 280 -21.86 -20.36 -3.07
C ALA A 280 -20.35 -20.34 -2.79
N ILE A 281 -19.93 -20.83 -1.61
CA ILE A 281 -18.52 -21.11 -1.28
C ILE A 281 -17.91 -21.85 -2.47
N ASP A 282 -17.04 -21.20 -3.23
CA ASP A 282 -16.41 -21.79 -4.40
C ASP A 282 -15.66 -23.06 -3.95
N PRO A 283 -16.04 -24.27 -4.40
CA PRO A 283 -15.34 -25.50 -4.04
C PRO A 283 -13.84 -25.42 -4.33
N LEU A 284 -13.42 -24.61 -5.30
CA LEU A 284 -12.02 -24.36 -5.62
C LEU A 284 -11.33 -23.45 -4.60
N GLN A 285 -12.03 -22.45 -4.03
CA GLN A 285 -11.49 -21.64 -2.96
C GLN A 285 -11.17 -22.49 -1.73
N LYS A 286 -12.11 -23.36 -1.32
CA LYS A 286 -11.90 -24.29 -0.19
C LYS A 286 -10.75 -25.27 -0.44
N GLN A 287 -10.62 -25.76 -1.68
CA GLN A 287 -9.50 -26.62 -2.08
C GLN A 287 -8.16 -25.86 -2.03
N TRP A 288 -8.13 -24.61 -2.50
CA TRP A 288 -6.96 -23.75 -2.41
C TRP A 288 -6.53 -23.51 -0.96
N GLU A 289 -7.45 -23.10 -0.09
CA GLU A 289 -7.17 -22.84 1.33
C GLU A 289 -6.60 -24.09 2.02
N THR A 290 -7.17 -25.26 1.73
CA THR A 290 -6.70 -26.54 2.28
C THR A 290 -5.30 -26.89 1.78
N LEU A 291 -5.05 -26.77 0.47
CA LEU A 291 -3.77 -27.10 -0.14
C LEU A 291 -2.68 -26.13 0.31
N TRP A 292 -2.96 -24.83 0.26
CA TRP A 292 -2.02 -23.78 0.60
C TRP A 292 -1.70 -23.75 2.10
N GLY A 293 -2.69 -23.98 2.96
CA GLY A 293 -2.49 -24.10 4.41
C GLY A 293 -1.53 -25.24 4.78
N ARG A 294 -1.52 -26.33 4.01
CA ARG A 294 -0.56 -27.42 4.18
C ARG A 294 0.83 -27.10 3.59
N LEU A 295 0.87 -26.50 2.40
CA LEU A 295 2.11 -26.31 1.64
C LEU A 295 2.95 -25.13 2.13
N SER A 296 2.31 -23.99 2.44
CA SER A 296 2.97 -22.73 2.78
C SER A 296 3.95 -22.85 3.96
N PRO A 297 3.59 -23.48 5.12
CA PRO A 297 4.52 -23.60 6.24
C PRO A 297 5.77 -24.43 5.91
N VAL A 298 5.61 -25.50 5.13
CA VAL A 298 6.72 -26.37 4.73
C VAL A 298 7.65 -25.65 3.76
N LEU A 299 7.08 -24.89 2.82
CA LEU A 299 7.82 -24.11 1.86
C LEU A 299 8.61 -22.98 2.52
N LEU A 300 8.01 -22.22 3.44
CA LEU A 300 8.69 -21.19 4.22
C LEU A 300 9.87 -21.77 5.01
N LYS A 301 9.66 -22.92 5.66
CA LYS A 301 10.74 -23.62 6.38
C LYS A 301 11.88 -24.02 5.45
N ALA A 302 11.59 -24.53 4.25
CA ALA A 302 12.60 -24.90 3.26
C ALA A 302 13.34 -23.68 2.69
N LEU A 303 12.64 -22.59 2.41
CA LEU A 303 13.24 -21.35 1.92
C LEU A 303 14.17 -20.69 2.94
N ASN A 304 13.87 -20.83 4.23
CA ASN A 304 14.73 -20.40 5.34
C ASN A 304 15.95 -21.32 5.53
N ALA A 305 15.87 -22.58 5.10
CA ALA A 305 16.96 -23.53 5.11
C ALA A 305 17.87 -23.42 3.87
N ASP A 306 17.65 -22.42 3.01
CA ASP A 306 18.39 -22.18 1.77
C ASP A 306 18.51 -23.41 0.86
N VAL A 307 17.39 -24.12 0.69
CA VAL A 307 17.33 -25.29 -0.18
C VAL A 307 17.71 -24.94 -1.63
N PRO A 308 18.29 -25.89 -2.40
CA PRO A 308 18.55 -25.67 -3.82
C PRO A 308 17.31 -25.20 -4.57
N ASP A 309 17.47 -24.33 -5.55
CA ASP A 309 16.34 -23.72 -6.29
C ASP A 309 15.44 -22.77 -5.44
N ALA A 310 15.85 -22.34 -4.24
CA ALA A 310 15.07 -21.45 -3.35
C ALA A 310 14.50 -20.21 -4.03
N GLN A 311 15.25 -19.55 -4.92
CA GLN A 311 14.76 -18.37 -5.65
C GLN A 311 13.59 -18.71 -6.58
N ARG A 312 13.64 -19.86 -7.26
CA ARG A 312 12.54 -20.33 -8.13
C ARG A 312 11.31 -20.71 -7.29
N LEU A 313 11.54 -21.34 -6.14
CA LEU A 313 10.48 -21.70 -5.19
C LEU A 313 9.79 -20.46 -4.61
N ARG A 314 10.52 -19.38 -4.27
CA ARG A 314 9.94 -18.09 -3.86
C ARG A 314 9.09 -17.46 -4.95
N ALA A 315 9.59 -17.43 -6.18
CA ALA A 315 8.85 -16.85 -7.30
C ALA A 315 7.54 -17.60 -7.56
N ALA A 316 7.57 -18.93 -7.53
CA ALA A 316 6.37 -19.75 -7.69
C ALA A 316 5.40 -19.64 -6.50
N MET A 317 5.91 -19.42 -5.28
CA MET A 317 5.09 -19.14 -4.10
C MET A 317 4.29 -17.84 -4.27
N GLN A 318 4.99 -16.77 -4.61
CA GLN A 318 4.39 -15.45 -4.84
C GLN A 318 3.37 -15.51 -5.99
N MET A 319 3.71 -16.19 -7.09
CA MET A 319 2.79 -16.35 -8.22
C MET A 319 1.51 -17.10 -7.85
N ALA A 320 1.58 -18.13 -7.00
CA ALA A 320 0.41 -18.87 -6.54
C ALA A 320 -0.49 -17.99 -5.66
N ASP A 321 0.11 -17.22 -4.74
CA ASP A 321 -0.59 -16.30 -3.84
C ASP A 321 -1.26 -15.14 -4.59
N GLU A 322 -0.54 -14.49 -5.51
CA GLU A 322 -1.07 -13.44 -6.38
C GLU A 322 -2.23 -13.96 -7.24
N THR A 323 -2.09 -15.16 -7.82
CA THR A 323 -3.16 -15.77 -8.64
C THR A 323 -4.41 -16.08 -7.79
N ALA A 324 -4.24 -16.53 -6.55
CA ALA A 324 -5.37 -16.75 -5.65
C ALA A 324 -6.01 -15.44 -5.17
N SER A 325 -5.21 -14.38 -4.97
CA SER A 325 -5.69 -13.06 -4.51
C SER A 325 -6.65 -12.38 -5.49
N VAL A 326 -6.55 -12.72 -6.79
CA VAL A 326 -7.45 -12.25 -7.85
C VAL A 326 -8.60 -13.23 -8.18
N GLY A 327 -8.80 -14.26 -7.34
CA GLY A 327 -9.91 -15.22 -7.46
C GLY A 327 -9.68 -16.37 -8.45
N GLU A 328 -8.49 -16.52 -9.01
CA GLU A 328 -8.17 -17.56 -10.02
C GLU A 328 -7.74 -18.89 -9.37
N TYR A 329 -8.58 -19.44 -8.49
CA TYR A 329 -8.25 -20.60 -7.64
C TYR A 329 -7.83 -21.85 -8.43
N LYS A 330 -8.45 -22.12 -9.58
CA LYS A 330 -8.05 -23.25 -10.44
C LYS A 330 -6.60 -23.17 -10.90
N LYS A 331 -6.15 -21.97 -11.29
CA LYS A 331 -4.76 -21.73 -11.72
C LYS A 331 -3.81 -21.73 -10.53
N ALA A 332 -4.22 -21.12 -9.42
CA ALA A 332 -3.44 -21.11 -8.18
C ALA A 332 -3.16 -22.54 -7.67
N ILE A 333 -4.19 -23.42 -7.66
CA ILE A 333 -4.06 -24.84 -7.32
C ILE A 333 -3.08 -25.56 -8.26
N ALA A 334 -3.13 -25.30 -9.57
CA ALA A 334 -2.21 -25.91 -10.53
C ALA A 334 -0.75 -25.47 -10.30
N ILE A 335 -0.52 -24.21 -9.95
CA ILE A 335 0.81 -23.69 -9.59
C ILE A 335 1.29 -24.35 -8.30
N ALA A 336 0.43 -24.41 -7.27
CA ALA A 336 0.80 -24.97 -5.97
C ALA A 336 1.11 -26.47 -6.02
N ASN A 337 0.41 -27.26 -6.85
CA ASN A 337 0.76 -28.66 -7.10
C ASN A 337 2.16 -28.81 -7.73
N ARG A 338 2.52 -27.96 -8.70
CA ARG A 338 3.85 -27.96 -9.31
C ARG A 338 4.92 -27.52 -8.31
N LEU A 339 4.59 -26.55 -7.46
CA LEU A 339 5.45 -26.05 -6.39
C LEU A 339 5.73 -27.13 -5.34
N GLU A 340 4.73 -27.92 -4.96
CA GLU A 340 4.91 -29.06 -4.05
C GLU A 340 5.90 -30.10 -4.62
N GLU A 341 5.76 -30.45 -5.90
CA GLU A 341 6.67 -31.39 -6.57
C GLU A 341 8.10 -30.82 -6.70
N ALA A 342 8.23 -29.53 -7.01
CA ALA A 342 9.53 -28.85 -7.06
C ALA A 342 10.19 -28.79 -5.67
N LEU A 343 9.42 -28.51 -4.62
CA LEU A 343 9.87 -28.51 -3.23
C LEU A 343 10.35 -29.89 -2.80
N LYS A 344 9.61 -30.97 -3.11
CA LYS A 344 10.05 -32.35 -2.81
C LYS A 344 11.39 -32.67 -3.47
N LYS A 345 11.56 -32.33 -4.75
CA LYS A 345 12.83 -32.53 -5.48
C LYS A 345 13.96 -31.70 -4.89
N SER A 346 13.70 -30.45 -4.53
CA SER A 346 14.67 -29.55 -3.89
C SER A 346 15.11 -30.09 -2.53
N LEU A 347 14.18 -30.55 -1.68
CA LEU A 347 14.48 -31.18 -0.40
C LEU A 347 15.27 -32.48 -0.54
N GLN A 348 15.01 -33.27 -1.58
CA GLN A 348 15.80 -34.47 -1.89
C GLN A 348 17.24 -34.11 -2.32
N LYS A 349 17.41 -33.08 -3.15
CA LYS A 349 18.74 -32.57 -3.51
C LYS A 349 19.48 -31.99 -2.31
N HIS A 350 18.79 -31.25 -1.45
CA HIS A 350 19.37 -30.67 -0.24
C HIS A 350 19.93 -31.75 0.67
N LYS A 351 19.17 -32.84 0.91
CA LYS A 351 19.65 -34.01 1.67
C LYS A 351 20.87 -34.70 1.08
N ALA A 352 21.07 -34.63 -0.24
CA ALA A 352 22.24 -35.19 -0.91
C ALA A 352 23.45 -34.23 -0.93
N GLN A 353 23.21 -32.93 -0.74
CA GLN A 353 24.23 -31.88 -0.72
C GLN A 353 24.73 -31.58 0.71
N ASP A 354 23.87 -31.75 1.72
CA ASP A 354 24.20 -31.69 3.16
C ASP A 354 25.26 -32.72 3.60
N SER A 355 25.52 -33.75 2.77
CA SER A 355 26.53 -34.76 3.04
C SER A 355 27.90 -34.48 2.38
N SER A 356 28.11 -33.30 1.78
CA SER A 356 29.41 -32.95 1.21
C SER A 356 30.40 -32.41 2.27
N PRO A 357 31.71 -32.71 2.15
CA PRO A 357 32.72 -32.18 3.08
C PRO A 357 32.77 -30.64 3.12
N GLU A 358 32.50 -29.96 2.00
CA GLU A 358 32.45 -28.48 1.94
C GLU A 358 31.25 -27.91 2.71
N SER A 359 30.09 -28.57 2.66
CA SER A 359 28.90 -28.15 3.42
C SER A 359 29.11 -28.30 4.93
N GLN A 360 29.76 -29.38 5.35
CA GLN A 360 30.07 -29.63 6.77
C GLN A 360 31.06 -28.59 7.33
N LEU A 361 32.08 -28.20 6.55
CA LEU A 361 33.01 -27.13 6.92
C LEU A 361 32.30 -25.77 7.08
N VAL A 362 31.35 -25.48 6.18
CA VAL A 362 30.51 -24.27 6.28
C VAL A 362 29.64 -24.31 7.54
N ASP A 363 29.12 -25.47 7.92
CA ASP A 363 28.30 -25.63 9.13
C ASP A 363 29.13 -25.57 10.42
N PHE A 364 30.37 -26.07 10.43
CA PHE A 364 31.32 -25.84 11.53
C PHE A 364 31.68 -24.35 11.67
N THR A 365 31.84 -23.64 10.56
CA THR A 365 32.09 -22.18 10.58
C THR A 365 30.91 -21.42 11.19
N LYS A 366 29.67 -21.79 10.85
CA LYS A 366 28.45 -21.19 11.43
C LYS A 366 28.32 -21.48 12.93
N THR A 367 28.58 -22.71 13.35
CA THR A 367 28.47 -23.12 14.76
C THR A 367 29.56 -22.51 15.63
N ARG A 368 30.80 -22.36 15.12
CA ARG A 368 31.86 -21.55 15.75
C ARG A 368 31.43 -20.11 15.96
N LEU A 369 30.88 -19.46 14.93
CA LEU A 369 30.40 -18.08 15.04
C LEU A 369 29.27 -17.93 16.06
N LEU A 370 28.37 -18.92 16.12
CA LEU A 370 27.28 -18.95 17.09
C LEU A 370 27.82 -19.04 18.52
N TRP A 371 28.77 -19.93 18.78
CA TRP A 371 29.41 -20.05 20.10
C TRP A 371 30.15 -18.76 20.50
N SER A 372 30.94 -18.18 19.59
CA SER A 372 31.67 -16.93 19.85
C SER A 372 30.75 -15.77 20.24
N ARG A 373 29.59 -15.66 19.57
CA ARG A 373 28.55 -14.69 19.94
C ARG A 373 27.94 -14.99 21.31
N ALA A 374 27.65 -16.25 21.62
CA ALA A 374 27.10 -16.65 22.91
C ALA A 374 28.07 -16.34 24.06
N ARG A 375 29.37 -16.63 23.90
CA ARG A 375 30.43 -16.32 24.86
C ARG A 375 30.58 -14.81 25.07
N THR A 376 30.52 -14.03 23.99
CA THR A 376 30.55 -12.56 24.06
C THR A 376 29.36 -12.00 24.83
N LEU A 377 28.15 -12.51 24.53
CA LEU A 377 26.93 -12.10 25.23
C LEU A 377 26.99 -12.45 26.71
N LEU A 378 27.46 -13.65 27.04
CA LEU A 378 27.57 -14.11 28.42
C LEU A 378 28.54 -13.24 29.24
N LYS A 379 29.65 -12.77 28.65
CA LYS A 379 30.52 -11.75 29.28
C LYS A 379 29.81 -10.42 29.49
N ALA A 380 29.08 -9.94 28.48
CA ALA A 380 28.38 -8.65 28.54
C ALA A 380 27.25 -8.64 29.58
N GLU A 381 26.44 -9.70 29.63
CA GLU A 381 25.36 -9.84 30.60
C GLU A 381 25.90 -10.05 32.03
N MET A 382 27.06 -10.69 32.20
CA MET A 382 27.73 -10.76 33.51
C MET A 382 28.18 -9.38 34.00
N THR A 383 28.74 -8.55 33.10
CA THR A 383 29.07 -7.15 33.42
C THR A 383 27.82 -6.37 33.82
N LYS A 384 26.72 -6.55 33.09
CA LYS A 384 25.45 -5.89 33.40
C LYS A 384 24.89 -6.32 34.76
N LEU A 385 24.90 -7.63 35.05
CA LEU A 385 24.48 -8.13 36.36
C LEU A 385 25.32 -7.50 37.47
N GLY A 386 26.64 -7.43 37.31
CA GLY A 386 27.52 -6.77 38.27
C GLY A 386 27.16 -5.30 38.51
N GLN A 387 26.91 -4.53 37.45
CA GLN A 387 26.50 -3.13 37.57
C GLN A 387 25.18 -2.96 38.33
N GLU A 388 24.20 -3.84 38.06
CA GLU A 388 22.90 -3.81 38.72
C GLU A 388 23.00 -4.22 40.20
N ILE A 389 23.89 -5.15 40.54
CA ILE A 389 24.20 -5.50 41.94
C ILE A 389 24.76 -4.29 42.68
N VAL A 390 25.78 -3.62 42.12
CA VAL A 390 26.38 -2.42 42.74
C VAL A 390 25.32 -1.33 42.91
N SER A 391 24.53 -1.07 41.87
CA SER A 391 23.45 -0.07 41.89
C SER A 391 22.38 -0.38 42.93
N ALA A 392 21.96 -1.64 43.06
CA ALA A 392 20.96 -2.07 44.04
C ALA A 392 21.47 -2.03 45.48
N CYS A 393 22.79 -2.09 45.67
CA CYS A 393 23.47 -2.06 46.96
C CYS A 393 24.10 -0.70 47.29
N ASP A 394 23.70 0.37 46.62
CA ASP A 394 24.22 1.73 46.85
C ASP A 394 23.81 2.23 48.26
N GLY A 395 24.76 2.25 49.20
CA GLY A 395 24.59 2.66 50.61
C GLY A 395 25.70 2.15 51.54
N ASP A 396 25.86 2.79 52.71
CA ASP A 396 26.93 2.50 53.68
C ASP A 396 26.86 1.07 54.29
N ASP A 397 25.75 0.36 54.11
CA ASP A 397 25.51 -0.97 54.68
C ASP A 397 26.15 -2.13 53.88
N PHE A 398 26.69 -1.86 52.68
CA PHE A 398 27.23 -2.87 51.76
C PHE A 398 28.69 -2.59 51.35
N GLU A 399 29.55 -2.23 52.31
CA GLU A 399 30.98 -2.01 52.08
C GLU A 399 31.65 -3.27 51.47
N GLY A 400 32.39 -3.09 50.36
CA GLY A 400 33.10 -4.18 49.66
C GLY A 400 32.31 -4.87 48.54
N ILE A 401 31.06 -4.48 48.26
CA ILE A 401 30.25 -5.09 47.19
C ILE A 401 30.88 -4.94 45.80
N GLU A 402 31.54 -3.81 45.51
CA GLU A 402 32.23 -3.59 44.23
C GLU A 402 33.34 -4.61 43.99
N GLN A 403 34.08 -4.99 45.05
CA GLN A 403 35.13 -5.98 44.96
C GLN A 403 34.56 -7.38 44.75
N ALA A 404 33.48 -7.74 45.47
CA ALA A 404 32.79 -9.01 45.30
C ALA A 404 32.14 -9.15 43.90
N VAL A 405 31.62 -8.04 43.35
CA VAL A 405 31.12 -7.99 41.97
C VAL A 405 32.26 -8.14 40.96
N GLY A 406 33.45 -7.61 41.25
CA GLY A 406 34.65 -7.80 40.43
C GLY A 406 35.02 -9.28 40.23
N ASP A 407 34.69 -10.15 41.18
CA ASP A 407 34.95 -11.59 41.09
C ASP A 407 33.95 -12.35 40.21
N LEU A 408 32.85 -11.72 39.76
CA LEU A 408 31.85 -12.37 38.91
C LEU A 408 32.44 -12.87 37.58
N HIS A 409 33.41 -12.15 37.02
CA HIS A 409 34.08 -12.57 35.79
C HIS A 409 35.01 -13.77 36.00
N SER A 410 35.45 -14.05 37.24
CA SER A 410 36.28 -15.22 37.54
C SER A 410 35.53 -16.53 37.31
N TYR A 411 34.20 -16.54 37.49
CA TYR A 411 33.35 -17.69 37.14
C TYR A 411 33.32 -17.99 35.63
N LEU A 412 33.76 -17.05 34.79
CA LEU A 412 33.85 -17.25 33.35
C LEU A 412 35.21 -17.77 32.89
N ALA A 413 36.21 -17.81 33.77
CA ALA A 413 37.54 -18.29 33.43
C ALA A 413 37.55 -19.73 32.86
N PRO A 414 36.74 -20.68 33.35
CA PRO A 414 36.66 -22.02 32.75
C PRO A 414 36.02 -22.06 31.35
N ILE A 415 35.29 -21.00 30.94
CA ILE A 415 34.62 -20.89 29.64
C ILE A 415 35.47 -20.01 28.71
N ASP A 416 36.59 -20.58 28.28
CA ASP A 416 37.64 -19.88 27.54
C ASP A 416 37.53 -20.04 26.00
N GLU A 417 38.64 -19.89 25.28
CA GLU A 417 38.74 -19.99 23.82
C GLU A 417 38.96 -21.42 23.32
N THR A 418 39.12 -22.40 24.21
CA THR A 418 39.51 -23.77 23.87
C THR A 418 38.58 -24.42 22.84
N LEU A 419 37.26 -24.18 22.93
CA LEU A 419 36.32 -24.69 21.92
C LEU A 419 36.45 -23.97 20.57
N GLU A 420 36.71 -22.66 20.57
CA GLU A 420 36.88 -21.89 19.32
C GLU A 420 38.15 -22.34 18.59
N ASP A 421 39.26 -22.49 19.33
CA ASP A 421 40.52 -23.00 18.81
C ASP A 421 40.36 -24.42 18.25
N ALA A 422 39.67 -25.30 18.98
CA ALA A 422 39.43 -26.67 18.53
C ALA A 422 38.53 -26.74 17.27
N LEU A 423 37.56 -25.83 17.15
CA LEU A 423 36.73 -25.72 15.95
C LEU A 423 37.51 -25.13 14.77
N ASP A 424 38.40 -24.16 15.00
CA ASP A 424 39.28 -23.62 13.96
C ASP A 424 40.26 -24.67 13.45
N ASP A 425 40.88 -25.44 14.36
CA ASP A 425 41.71 -26.60 14.01
C ASP A 425 40.92 -27.58 13.12
N LEU A 426 39.68 -27.90 13.51
CA LEU A 426 38.81 -28.82 12.78
C LEU A 426 38.44 -28.29 11.38
N ILE A 427 38.15 -26.99 11.25
CA ILE A 427 37.78 -26.34 9.98
C ILE A 427 38.99 -26.31 9.02
N GLN A 428 40.19 -26.08 9.55
CA GLN A 428 41.41 -25.99 8.75
C GLN A 428 41.99 -27.36 8.37
N GLU A 429 41.62 -28.43 9.09
CA GLU A 429 42.14 -29.76 8.85
C GLU A 429 41.60 -30.36 7.54
N ALA A 430 42.50 -30.50 6.57
CA ALA A 430 42.21 -31.06 5.26
C ALA A 430 42.16 -32.60 5.27
N ASP A 431 42.86 -33.25 6.22
CA ASP A 431 42.92 -34.71 6.33
C ASP A 431 41.74 -35.28 7.14
N PRO A 432 40.82 -36.04 6.52
CA PRO A 432 39.66 -36.61 7.21
C PRO A 432 40.01 -37.52 8.40
N LEU A 433 41.17 -38.18 8.39
CA LEU A 433 41.59 -39.07 9.47
C LEU A 433 41.99 -38.30 10.74
N LYS A 434 42.47 -37.06 10.60
CA LYS A 434 42.85 -36.20 11.72
C LYS A 434 41.68 -35.46 12.36
N ARG A 435 40.54 -35.39 11.67
CA ARG A 435 39.32 -34.73 12.18
C ARG A 435 38.70 -35.45 13.37
N GLY A 436 38.84 -36.78 13.48
CA GLY A 436 38.31 -37.56 14.61
C GLY A 436 38.82 -37.06 15.97
N PRO A 437 40.14 -37.02 16.19
CA PRO A 437 40.74 -36.44 17.40
C PRO A 437 40.32 -34.98 17.67
N LEU A 438 40.23 -34.14 16.64
CA LEU A 438 39.82 -32.73 16.78
C LEU A 438 38.35 -32.59 17.19
N ARG A 439 37.45 -33.43 16.65
CA ARG A 439 36.06 -33.52 17.12
C ARG A 439 35.99 -33.93 18.58
N GLN A 440 36.84 -34.86 19.01
CA GLN A 440 36.89 -35.26 20.41
C GLN A 440 37.38 -34.12 21.32
N LYS A 441 38.36 -33.32 20.88
CA LYS A 441 38.79 -32.09 21.57
C LYS A 441 37.63 -31.11 21.73
N CYS A 442 36.84 -30.88 20.68
CA CYS A 442 35.63 -30.05 20.74
C CYS A 442 34.60 -30.60 21.74
N ARG A 443 34.31 -31.90 21.69
CA ARG A 443 33.36 -32.55 22.62
C ARG A 443 33.80 -32.44 24.09
N ASN A 444 35.10 -32.60 24.35
CA ASN A 444 35.64 -32.44 25.70
C ASN A 444 35.45 -31.01 26.21
N ALA A 445 35.73 -29.99 25.39
CA ALA A 445 35.52 -28.59 25.75
C ALA A 445 34.04 -28.28 26.01
N ILE A 446 33.13 -28.76 25.15
CA ILE A 446 31.68 -28.63 25.34
C ILE A 446 31.24 -29.26 26.66
N SER A 447 31.72 -30.47 26.97
CA SER A 447 31.39 -31.17 28.21
C SER A 447 31.82 -30.36 29.44
N THR A 448 33.05 -29.83 29.42
CA THR A 448 33.57 -28.97 30.49
C THR A 448 32.71 -27.71 30.66
N TYR A 449 32.40 -27.00 29.59
CA TYR A 449 31.62 -25.77 29.66
C TYR A 449 30.17 -26.03 30.09
N MET A 450 29.56 -27.13 29.63
CA MET A 450 28.24 -27.55 30.07
C MET A 450 28.22 -27.89 31.56
N ALA A 451 29.25 -28.56 32.08
CA ALA A 451 29.36 -28.83 33.51
C ALA A 451 29.43 -27.52 34.32
N GLU A 452 30.25 -26.56 33.88
CA GLU A 452 30.37 -25.25 34.51
C GLU A 452 29.04 -24.49 34.51
N LEU A 453 28.40 -24.38 33.34
CA LEU A 453 27.12 -23.68 33.16
C LEU A 453 25.95 -24.35 33.91
N ASN A 454 26.06 -25.64 34.25
CA ASN A 454 25.07 -26.36 35.04
C ASN A 454 25.39 -26.35 36.55
N SER A 455 26.42 -25.62 36.97
CA SER A 455 26.88 -25.55 38.35
C SER A 455 26.96 -24.10 38.84
N GLY A 456 27.24 -23.96 40.14
CA GLY A 456 27.55 -22.66 40.76
C GLY A 456 26.49 -21.58 40.51
N ILE A 457 26.98 -20.38 40.22
CA ILE A 457 26.13 -19.20 39.96
C ILE A 457 25.26 -19.37 38.72
N PHE A 458 25.75 -20.04 37.66
CA PHE A 458 25.03 -20.17 36.39
C PHE A 458 23.74 -20.97 36.52
N ALA A 459 23.70 -21.96 37.43
CA ALA A 459 22.49 -22.75 37.66
C ALA A 459 21.28 -21.90 38.09
N ILE A 460 21.51 -20.76 38.74
CA ILE A 460 20.47 -19.87 39.26
C ILE A 460 20.40 -18.50 38.58
N ILE A 461 21.42 -18.13 37.79
CA ILE A 461 21.61 -16.76 37.28
C ILE A 461 20.44 -16.26 36.41
N ASP A 462 19.77 -17.15 35.68
CA ASP A 462 18.71 -16.76 34.74
C ASP A 462 17.35 -16.51 35.42
N GLU A 463 17.03 -17.21 36.50
CA GLU A 463 15.69 -17.21 37.12
C GLU A 463 15.68 -16.81 38.59
N GLY A 464 16.84 -16.72 39.25
CA GLY A 464 16.94 -16.55 40.70
C GLY A 464 18.04 -15.60 41.16
N ASN A 465 18.54 -14.72 40.29
CA ASN A 465 19.61 -13.77 40.68
C ASN A 465 19.13 -12.64 41.61
N GLY A 466 17.84 -12.29 41.62
CA GLY A 466 17.26 -11.29 42.53
C GLY A 466 17.50 -9.81 42.17
N PHE A 467 18.35 -9.52 41.18
CA PHE A 467 18.70 -8.15 40.78
C PHE A 467 18.11 -7.77 39.42
N VAL A 468 18.17 -8.67 38.43
CA VAL A 468 17.78 -8.41 37.05
C VAL A 468 16.79 -9.48 36.57
N SER A 469 15.58 -9.05 36.24
CA SER A 469 14.58 -9.93 35.64
C SER A 469 14.87 -10.18 34.16
N GLY A 470 14.76 -11.43 33.72
CA GLY A 470 14.80 -11.78 32.29
C GLY A 470 16.20 -11.97 31.69
N LEU A 471 17.23 -12.11 32.54
CA LEU A 471 18.54 -12.59 32.10
C LEU A 471 18.42 -13.99 31.48
N LYS A 472 19.10 -14.21 30.35
CA LYS A 472 19.12 -15.49 29.62
C LYS A 472 20.57 -15.91 29.34
N ILE A 473 21.44 -15.72 30.31
CA ILE A 473 22.88 -15.95 30.20
C ILE A 473 23.15 -17.44 30.00
N ARG A 474 22.68 -18.28 30.93
CA ARG A 474 22.91 -19.72 30.89
C ARG A 474 22.17 -20.35 29.71
N LYS A 475 20.88 -20.03 29.55
CA LYS A 475 20.04 -20.62 28.48
C LYS A 475 20.61 -20.39 27.09
N VAL A 476 21.13 -19.20 26.79
CA VAL A 476 21.72 -18.90 25.49
C VAL A 476 23.04 -19.65 25.29
N ALA A 477 23.90 -19.70 26.31
CA ALA A 477 25.17 -20.41 26.23
C ALA A 477 24.97 -21.93 26.06
N VAL A 478 24.04 -22.53 26.82
CA VAL A 478 23.68 -23.95 26.71
C VAL A 478 23.14 -24.26 25.32
N ALA A 479 22.18 -23.48 24.81
CA ALA A 479 21.63 -23.70 23.46
C ALA A 479 22.70 -23.60 22.37
N ALA A 480 23.69 -22.71 22.53
CA ALA A 480 24.81 -22.60 21.62
C ALA A 480 25.70 -23.85 21.62
N LEU A 481 26.05 -24.34 22.81
CA LEU A 481 26.86 -25.55 22.97
C LEU A 481 26.14 -26.79 22.42
N GLU A 482 24.82 -26.91 22.64
CA GLU A 482 24.01 -27.99 22.06
C GLU A 482 24.00 -27.94 20.53
N ALA A 483 23.94 -26.75 19.94
CA ALA A 483 24.00 -26.58 18.49
C ALA A 483 25.35 -27.03 17.92
N VAL A 484 26.46 -26.70 18.59
CA VAL A 484 27.81 -27.17 18.21
C VAL A 484 27.90 -28.69 18.35
N ALA A 485 27.47 -29.25 19.49
CA ALA A 485 27.51 -30.70 19.74
C ALA A 485 26.73 -31.48 18.67
N LYS A 486 25.52 -31.02 18.34
CA LYS A 486 24.69 -31.61 17.30
C LYS A 486 25.37 -31.62 15.93
N GLU A 487 26.15 -30.60 15.62
CA GLU A 487 26.89 -30.53 14.35
C GLU A 487 28.04 -31.53 14.32
N LEU A 488 28.79 -31.64 15.43
CA LEU A 488 29.87 -32.62 15.59
C LEU A 488 29.40 -34.07 15.42
N ASP A 489 28.14 -34.36 15.76
CA ASP A 489 27.56 -35.71 15.68
C ASP A 489 27.04 -36.08 14.28
N LYS A 490 26.97 -35.13 13.33
CA LYS A 490 26.51 -35.42 11.95
C LYS A 490 27.55 -36.16 11.10
N GLU A 491 28.83 -35.96 11.38
CA GLU A 491 29.93 -36.60 10.63
C GLU A 491 30.28 -37.94 11.26
N LYS A 492 29.99 -39.05 10.56
CA LYS A 492 30.37 -40.40 11.01
C LYS A 492 31.89 -40.54 10.95
N GLU A 493 32.50 -41.03 12.02
CA GLU A 493 33.92 -41.38 12.01
C GLU A 493 34.20 -42.39 10.89
N PRO A 494 35.22 -42.17 10.05
CA PRO A 494 35.61 -43.16 9.07
C PRO A 494 36.01 -44.44 9.83
N VAL A 495 35.39 -45.55 9.48
CA VAL A 495 35.76 -46.86 10.02
C VAL A 495 37.19 -47.14 9.58
N THR A 496 38.11 -47.22 10.55
CA THR A 496 39.52 -47.58 10.35
C THR A 496 39.67 -48.98 9.81
#